data_AF-A0A7J4J1G6-F1
#
_entry.id   AF-A0A7J4J1G6-F1
#
_cell.length_a   1.000
_cell.length_b   1.000
_cell.length_c   1.000
_cell.angle_alpha   90.00
_cell.angle_beta   90.00
_cell.angle_gamma   90.00
#
_symmetry.space_group_name_H-M   'P 1'
#
loop_
_entity.id
_entity.type
_entity.pdbx_description
1 polymer ?
#
loop_
_entity_poly.entity_id
_entity_poly.type
_entity_poly.pdbx_seq_one_letter_code
_entity_poly.pdbx_strand_id
1 'polypeptide(L)'
;MNLIEESYTRLFPNKEFPYLSAIEYNRRLADFNATIALRRNMLTLKMNLQWKDIDDEIKVGLIQSLLLKLLRERKDTSNLDLYHNFIRNIPMLTPKT
;
A
#
# COMPACT_ATOMS: atom_id res chain seq x y z
N MET A 1 -1.54 -16.06 -2.20
CA MET A 1 -1.33 -14.69 -2.73
C MET A 1 -1.16 -13.76 -1.55
N ASN A 2 -0.17 -12.88 -1.57
CA ASN A 2 0.00 -11.87 -0.52
C ASN A 2 -0.63 -10.53 -0.96
N LEU A 3 -0.80 -9.59 -0.03
CA LEU A 3 -1.43 -8.29 -0.30
C LEU A 3 -0.75 -7.49 -1.42
N ILE A 4 0.57 -7.63 -1.61
CA ILE A 4 1.30 -6.94 -2.68
C ILE A 4 0.91 -7.50 -4.05
N GLU A 5 0.99 -8.82 -4.18
CA GLU A 5 0.65 -9.56 -5.39
C GLU A 5 -0.83 -9.36 -5.77
N GLU A 6 -1.72 -9.38 -4.77
CA GLU A 6 -3.13 -9.09 -4.95
C GLU A 6 -3.37 -7.67 -5.47
N SER A 7 -2.74 -6.69 -4.83
CA SER A 7 -2.84 -5.27 -5.22
C SER A 7 -2.36 -5.05 -6.65
N TYR A 8 -1.26 -5.72 -7.04
CA TYR A 8 -0.73 -5.66 -8.40
C TYR A 8 -1.68 -6.30 -9.41
N THR A 9 -2.17 -7.50 -9.12
CA THR A 9 -3.07 -8.25 -10.03
C THR A 9 -4.37 -7.50 -10.28
N ARG A 10 -4.95 -6.90 -9.23
CA ARG A 10 -6.12 -6.02 -9.36
C ARG A 10 -5.84 -4.78 -10.23
N LEU A 11 -4.64 -4.20 -10.15
CA LEU A 11 -4.24 -3.08 -11.02
C LEU A 11 -3.97 -3.51 -12.46
N PHE A 12 -3.36 -4.67 -12.67
CA PHE A 12 -2.87 -5.15 -13.96
C PHE A 12 -3.37 -6.58 -14.25
N PRO A 13 -4.67 -6.77 -14.50
CA PRO A 13 -5.25 -8.12 -14.62
C PRO A 13 -4.68 -8.94 -15.79
N ASN A 14 -4.11 -8.27 -16.80
CA ASN A 14 -3.51 -8.91 -17.98
C ASN A 14 -1.97 -9.06 -17.86
N LYS A 15 -1.38 -8.86 -16.68
CA LYS A 15 0.06 -9.01 -16.44
C LYS A 15 0.29 -9.98 -15.29
N GLU A 16 1.22 -10.91 -15.48
CA GLU A 16 1.72 -11.72 -14.38
C GLU A 16 2.53 -10.86 -13.40
N PHE A 17 2.47 -11.20 -12.11
CA PHE A 17 3.26 -10.52 -11.08
C PHE A 17 4.73 -10.98 -11.17
N PRO A 18 5.68 -10.11 -11.60
CA PRO A 18 7.03 -10.57 -11.95
C PRO A 18 8.02 -10.54 -10.78
N TYR A 19 7.60 -10.05 -9.60
CA TYR A 19 8.49 -9.71 -8.49
C TYR A 19 8.44 -10.76 -7.37
N LEU A 20 9.53 -10.87 -6.62
CA LEU A 20 9.46 -11.38 -5.26
C LEU A 20 8.94 -10.26 -4.35
N SER A 21 8.15 -10.59 -3.34
CA SER A 21 7.52 -9.59 -2.48
C SER A 21 7.75 -9.87 -1.00
N ALA A 22 7.97 -8.80 -0.24
CA ALA A 22 8.14 -8.82 1.20
C ALA A 22 7.39 -7.66 1.85
N ILE A 23 6.70 -7.94 2.96
CA ILE A 23 6.00 -6.93 3.77
C ILE A 23 6.69 -6.86 5.13
N GLU A 24 7.10 -5.66 5.53
CA GLU A 24 7.69 -5.38 6.83
C GLU A 24 6.83 -4.35 7.59
N TYR A 25 6.50 -4.67 8.84
CA TYR A 25 5.87 -3.73 9.76
C TYR A 25 6.89 -3.22 10.78
N ASN A 26 6.98 -1.91 10.98
CA ASN A 26 7.93 -1.33 11.94
C ASN A 26 7.38 -0.05 12.61
N ARG A 27 8.07 0.42 13.65
CA ARG A 27 7.74 1.69 14.37
C ARG A 27 8.61 2.88 13.92
N ARG A 28 9.41 2.72 12.86
CA ARG A 28 10.37 3.76 12.40
C ARG A 28 9.70 4.80 11.51
N LEU A 29 8.64 4.40 10.82
CA LEU A 29 7.81 5.29 10.02
C LEU A 29 6.83 6.04 10.91
N ALA A 30 6.47 7.27 10.53
CA ALA A 30 5.40 8.01 11.18
C ALA A 30 4.07 7.23 11.12
N ASP A 31 3.14 7.62 11.99
CA ASP A 31 1.80 7.03 12.08
C ASP A 31 1.11 7.00 10.72
N PHE A 32 0.51 5.84 10.41
CA PHE A 32 -0.08 5.53 9.11
C PHE A 32 0.79 5.81 7.87
N ASN A 33 2.11 5.87 8.01
CA ASN A 33 3.02 6.05 6.89
C ASN A 33 3.51 4.69 6.33
N ALA A 34 3.84 4.67 5.05
CA ALA A 34 4.31 3.50 4.33
C ALA A 34 5.21 3.88 3.16
N THR A 35 6.11 2.97 2.79
CA THR A 35 7.04 3.15 1.67
C THR A 35 7.18 1.84 0.90
N ILE A 36 7.37 1.94 -0.41
CA ILE A 36 7.69 0.79 -1.26
C ILE A 36 9.04 1.01 -1.94
N ALA A 37 9.80 -0.06 -2.11
CA ALA A 37 11.04 -0.02 -2.86
C ALA A 37 11.19 -1.29 -3.70
N LEU A 38 11.66 -1.12 -4.94
CA LEU A 38 12.12 -2.21 -5.78
C LEU A 38 13.66 -2.21 -5.79
N ARG A 39 14.24 -3.35 -5.41
CA ARG A 39 15.69 -3.60 -5.46
C ARG A 39 15.93 -4.92 -6.17
N ARG A 40 16.56 -4.87 -7.35
CA ARG A 40 16.64 -6.02 -8.27
C ARG A 40 15.23 -6.56 -8.55
N ASN A 41 14.95 -7.81 -8.18
CA ASN A 41 13.62 -8.41 -8.33
C ASN A 41 12.82 -8.49 -7.02
N MET A 42 13.27 -7.81 -5.96
CA MET A 42 12.60 -7.81 -4.66
C MET A 42 11.83 -6.50 -4.46
N LEU A 43 10.52 -6.62 -4.32
CA LEU A 43 9.59 -5.56 -4.00
C LEU A 43 9.30 -5.58 -2.50
N THR A 44 9.87 -4.63 -1.77
CA THR A 44 9.72 -4.53 -0.32
C THR A 44 8.77 -3.40 0.04
N LEU A 45 7.69 -3.73 0.74
CA LEU A 45 6.76 -2.79 1.33
C LEU A 45 7.07 -2.66 2.82
N LYS A 46 7.28 -1.42 3.28
CA LYS A 46 7.47 -1.11 4.70
C LYS A 46 6.31 -0.26 5.17
N MET A 47 5.62 -0.71 6.21
CA MET A 47 4.47 -0.02 6.80
C MET A 47 4.71 0.26 8.28
N ASN A 48 4.14 1.35 8.79
CA ASN A 48 4.00 1.57 10.22
C ASN A 48 3.15 0.43 10.86
N LEU A 49 3.38 0.10 12.14
CA LEU A 49 2.60 -0.92 12.86
C LEU A 49 1.09 -0.67 12.88
N GLN A 50 0.64 0.59 12.90
CA GLN A 50 -0.79 0.94 12.91
C GLN A 50 -1.54 0.41 11.70
N TRP A 51 -0.84 0.11 10.59
CA TRP A 51 -1.46 -0.52 9.44
C TRP A 51 -1.93 -1.95 9.73
N LYS A 52 -1.44 -2.65 10.77
CA LYS A 52 -1.82 -4.05 11.04
C LYS A 52 -3.32 -4.22 11.26
N ASP A 53 -3.94 -3.28 11.98
CA ASP A 53 -5.34 -3.36 12.41
C ASP A 53 -6.31 -2.70 11.41
N ILE A 54 -5.79 -2.18 10.30
CA ILE A 54 -6.60 -1.56 9.24
C ILE A 54 -7.15 -2.62 8.30
N ASP A 55 -8.34 -2.38 7.75
CA ASP A 55 -8.99 -3.25 6.77
C ASP A 55 -8.11 -3.51 5.54
N ASP A 56 -8.12 -4.75 5.05
CA ASP A 56 -7.27 -5.18 3.94
C ASP A 56 -7.62 -4.46 2.63
N GLU A 57 -8.88 -4.08 2.39
CA GLU A 57 -9.26 -3.31 1.18
C GLU A 57 -8.66 -1.90 1.18
N ILE A 58 -8.48 -1.30 2.36
CA ILE A 58 -7.77 -0.02 2.52
C ILE A 58 -6.26 -0.24 2.33
N LYS A 59 -5.69 -1.32 2.87
CA LYS A 59 -4.28 -1.68 2.64
C LYS A 59 -4.00 -1.93 1.16
N VAL A 60 -4.91 -2.60 0.44
CA VAL A 60 -4.81 -2.79 -1.01
C VAL A 60 -4.74 -1.43 -1.71
N GLY A 61 -5.63 -0.49 -1.37
CA GLY A 61 -5.58 0.87 -1.90
C GLY A 61 -4.26 1.59 -1.64
N LEU A 62 -3.73 1.50 -0.42
CA LEU A 62 -2.41 2.04 -0.07
C LEU A 62 -1.33 1.45 -0.98
N ILE A 63 -1.27 0.12 -1.08
CA ILE A 63 -0.24 -0.58 -1.86
C ILE A 63 -0.36 -0.22 -3.33
N GLN A 64 -1.58 -0.16 -3.88
CA GLN A 64 -1.83 0.28 -5.25
C GLN A 64 -1.30 1.70 -5.49
N SER A 65 -1.54 2.62 -4.55
CA SER A 65 -1.03 4.01 -4.67
C SER A 65 0.50 4.05 -4.74
N LEU A 66 1.17 3.23 -3.94
CA LEU A 66 2.62 3.11 -3.89
C LEU A 66 3.19 2.43 -5.16
N LEU A 67 2.52 1.37 -5.64
CA LEU A 67 2.88 0.67 -6.88
C LEU A 67 2.79 1.60 -8.09
N LEU A 68 1.70 2.35 -8.22
CA LEU A 68 1.52 3.31 -9.32
C LEU A 68 2.62 4.38 -9.32
N LYS A 69 2.98 4.90 -8.15
CA LYS A 69 4.10 5.84 -8.00
C LYS A 69 5.44 5.22 -8.38
N LEU A 70 5.70 3.98 -7.95
CA LEU A 70 6.94 3.25 -8.25
C LEU A 70 7.08 2.93 -9.74
N LEU A 71 6.01 2.44 -10.36
CA LEU A 71 5.96 2.00 -11.76
C LEU A 71 5.72 3.15 -12.74
N ARG A 72 5.41 4.36 -12.24
CA ARG A 72 5.09 5.56 -13.03
C ARG A 72 3.85 5.39 -13.92
N GLU A 73 2.88 4.64 -13.42
CA GLU A 73 1.61 4.36 -14.09
C GLU A 73 0.50 5.21 -13.48
N ARG A 74 -0.58 5.45 -14.23
CA ARG A 74 -1.77 6.15 -13.74
C ARG A 74 -3.00 5.27 -13.94
N LYS A 75 -3.68 4.94 -12.84
CA LYS A 75 -4.91 4.15 -12.81
C LYS A 75 -5.79 4.61 -11.67
N ASP A 76 -7.08 4.48 -11.85
CA ASP A 76 -8.08 4.71 -10.83
C ASP A 76 -8.77 3.38 -10.50
N THR A 77 -8.99 3.13 -9.21
CA THR A 77 -9.63 1.92 -8.69
C THR A 77 -10.47 2.29 -7.48
N SER A 78 -11.52 1.51 -7.19
CA SER A 78 -12.31 1.69 -5.97
C SER A 78 -11.46 1.55 -4.70
N ASN A 79 -10.44 0.70 -4.71
CA ASN A 79 -9.50 0.55 -3.60
C ASN A 79 -8.68 1.84 -3.35
N LEU A 80 -8.24 2.52 -4.41
CA LEU A 80 -7.57 3.81 -4.28
C LEU A 80 -8.48 4.86 -3.64
N ASP A 81 -9.77 4.87 -4.00
CA ASP A 81 -10.75 5.78 -3.40
C ASP A 81 -10.97 5.47 -1.90
N LEU A 82 -11.08 4.19 -1.53
CA LEU A 82 -11.16 3.78 -0.12
C LEU A 82 -9.94 4.26 0.67
N TYR A 83 -8.74 4.06 0.13
CA TYR A 83 -7.50 4.53 0.73
C TYR A 83 -7.45 6.06 0.84
N HIS A 84 -7.79 6.80 -0.22
CA HIS A 84 -7.80 8.26 -0.18
C HIS A 84 -8.81 8.81 0.84
N ASN A 85 -9.99 8.20 0.93
CA ASN A 85 -10.99 8.55 1.94
C ASN A 85 -10.49 8.26 3.35
N PHE A 86 -9.81 7.12 3.55
CA PHE A 86 -9.18 6.79 4.82
C PHE A 86 -8.13 7.84 5.24
N ILE A 87 -7.18 8.18 4.36
CA ILE A 87 -6.12 9.16 4.66
C ILE A 87 -6.70 10.52 5.03
N ARG A 88 -7.75 10.98 4.34
CA ARG A 88 -8.42 12.26 4.64
C ARG A 88 -9.01 12.31 6.06
N ASN A 89 -9.38 11.15 6.62
CA ASN A 89 -9.99 11.04 7.94
C ASN A 89 -8.96 10.77 9.07
N ILE A 90 -7.69 10.47 8.75
CA ILE A 90 -6.64 10.21 9.77
C ILE A 90 -6.51 11.34 10.80
N PRO A 91 -6.52 12.64 10.43
CA PRO A 91 -6.41 13.72 11.42
C PRO A 91 -7.54 13.72 12.47
N MET A 92 -8.68 13.09 12.17
CA MET A 92 -9.78 12.92 13.13
C MET A 92 -9.54 11.72 14.06
N LEU A 93 -8.70 10.77 13.65
CA LEU A 93 -8.40 9.53 14.37
C LEU A 93 -7.14 9.65 15.25
N THR A 94 -6.28 10.63 14.99
CA THR A 94 -5.11 10.93 15.82
C THR A 94 -5.46 11.96 16.89
N PRO A 95 -5.18 11.70 18.19
CA PRO A 95 -5.40 12.70 19.23
C PRO A 95 -4.60 13.97 18.91
N LYS A 96 -5.25 15.13 19.01
CA LYS A 96 -4.56 16.43 18.90
C LYS A 96 -3.62 16.55 20.10
N THR A 97 -2.33 16.41 19.85
CA THR A 97 -1.27 16.72 20.82
C THR A 97 -1.31 18.19 21.23
#